data_AF-A0A4Q7PAR2-F1
#
_entry.id   AF-A0A4Q7PAR2-F1
#
_cell.length_a   1.000
_cell.length_b   1.000
_cell.length_c   1.000
_cell.angle_alpha   90.00
_cell.angle_beta   90.00
_cell.angle_gamma   90.00
#
_symmetry.space_group_name_H-M   'P 1'
#
loop_
_entity.id
_entity.type
_entity.pdbx_description
1 polymer ?
#
loop_
_entity_poly.entity_id
_entity_poly.type
_entity_poly.pdbx_seq_one_letter_code
_entity_poly.pdbx_strand_id
1 'polypeptide(L)'
;MKSLSLVLYTHQPVIFKDYRFFEIGKDHNYFNTFLNTEAIKQFEAKSFKPLNKLLLEFFQRTDLGFKVSFSFSGTTLDLLEISSPTIIKELKKMNDLGNVEFLSQTYSHSILSQKYQYEFMQQTMAQKQKVFNLFGQIPRTFLNISAYPHSFLCRVLPEMGFKIWIQPKKMEDKILATLKPNIFEAESLKPVRILVADNLFAFKLSEPKKQAKNHGDYTTNMLDWVEKACTENNLLCLLIDCMDLVKENPKSELFLRFMKKLPDLMKEKGIDFFTPSELQLDGRFKTISFAKWNYDFPLPEKTPTPNQLQAEILELMDSLMDNIYQTDSKEIIKTWFYLQDEWNFRQLESGTPTEVGVNPDKAVKSYINFRNILEDFSQRVEQQMLSNKAKNKIRYQISDPQHPVQTNPPQQNNFMRLF
;
A
#
# COMPACT_ATOMS: atom_id res chain seq x y z
N MET A 1 -8.68 -28.73 4.11
CA MET A 1 -9.56 -27.82 4.87
C MET A 1 -9.77 -26.57 4.04
N LYS A 2 -10.92 -25.92 4.19
CA LYS A 2 -11.29 -24.72 3.44
C LYS A 2 -11.00 -23.50 4.30
N SER A 3 -10.46 -22.44 3.71
CA SER A 3 -10.06 -21.25 4.47
C SER A 3 -10.36 -19.97 3.72
N LEU A 4 -10.57 -18.90 4.48
CA LEU A 4 -10.83 -17.54 4.01
C LEU A 4 -9.82 -16.56 4.64
N SER A 5 -9.08 -15.86 3.79
CA SER A 5 -8.24 -14.72 4.16
C SER A 5 -8.93 -13.41 3.78
N LEU A 6 -9.15 -12.55 4.76
CA LEU A 6 -9.74 -11.23 4.58
C LEU A 6 -8.67 -10.16 4.70
N VAL A 7 -8.40 -9.43 3.62
CA VAL A 7 -7.41 -8.35 3.59
C VAL A 7 -8.12 -7.03 3.32
N LEU A 8 -8.13 -6.17 4.32
CA LEU A 8 -8.65 -4.81 4.26
C LEU A 8 -7.48 -3.87 3.97
N TYR A 9 -7.46 -3.25 2.79
CA TYR A 9 -6.41 -2.31 2.43
C TYR A 9 -6.95 -0.89 2.30
N THR A 10 -6.08 0.09 2.49
CA THR A 10 -6.42 1.50 2.41
C THR A 10 -5.19 2.28 1.94
N HIS A 11 -5.43 3.13 0.96
CA HIS A 11 -4.48 4.14 0.53
C HIS A 11 -5.22 5.47 0.37
N GLN A 12 -4.70 6.50 1.02
CA GLN A 12 -5.18 7.88 0.96
C GLN A 12 -3.95 8.74 0.65
N PRO A 13 -3.86 9.32 -0.55
CA PRO A 13 -2.74 10.20 -0.92
C PRO A 13 -2.82 11.51 -0.13
N VAL A 14 -1.67 12.18 0.02
CA VAL A 14 -1.64 13.54 0.58
C VAL A 14 -2.19 14.52 -0.47
N ILE A 15 -3.18 15.30 -0.06
CA ILE A 15 -3.72 16.39 -0.85
C ILE A 15 -2.81 17.62 -0.67
N PHE A 16 -2.23 18.11 -1.77
CA PHE A 16 -1.46 19.35 -1.76
C PHE A 16 -2.37 20.57 -1.78
N LYS A 17 -1.86 21.70 -1.26
CA LYS A 17 -2.53 22.99 -1.39
C LYS A 17 -2.31 23.56 -2.79
N ASP A 18 -3.10 24.57 -3.14
CA ASP A 18 -2.82 25.38 -4.31
C ASP A 18 -1.57 26.22 -4.05
N TYR A 19 -0.46 25.81 -4.66
CA TYR A 19 0.89 26.33 -4.52
C TYR A 19 1.25 27.17 -5.74
N ARG A 20 1.25 28.49 -5.57
CA ARG A 20 1.44 29.47 -6.63
C ARG A 20 2.91 29.85 -6.76
N PHE A 21 3.25 30.36 -7.94
CA PHE A 21 4.62 30.75 -8.29
C PHE A 21 5.29 31.68 -7.25
N PHE A 22 4.55 32.60 -6.63
CA PHE A 22 5.12 33.55 -5.66
C PHE A 22 5.37 32.99 -4.26
N GLU A 23 4.94 31.74 -4.01
CA GLU A 23 5.19 31.00 -2.77
C GLU A 23 6.56 30.28 -2.82
N ILE A 24 7.09 30.06 -4.03
CA ILE A 24 8.43 29.46 -4.25
C ILE A 24 9.50 30.30 -3.53
N GLY A 25 10.34 29.62 -2.75
CA GLY A 25 11.40 30.18 -1.92
C GLY A 25 10.92 30.80 -0.60
N LYS A 26 9.60 30.76 -0.30
CA LYS A 26 9.01 31.41 0.88
C LYS A 26 8.22 30.47 1.78
N ASP A 27 7.50 29.50 1.21
CA ASP A 27 6.59 28.63 1.97
C ASP A 27 6.83 27.15 1.68
N HIS A 28 7.52 26.46 2.59
CA HIS A 28 7.87 25.06 2.41
C HIS A 28 6.78 24.06 2.88
N ASN A 29 5.56 24.53 3.17
CA ASN A 29 4.44 23.67 3.52
C ASN A 29 3.51 23.46 2.32
N TYR A 30 3.65 22.31 1.65
CA TYR A 30 2.87 22.00 0.44
C TYR A 30 1.50 21.38 0.72
N PHE A 31 1.21 21.00 1.97
CA PHE A 31 0.09 20.11 2.27
C PHE A 31 -1.19 20.88 2.62
N ASN A 32 -2.31 20.48 2.03
CA ASN A 32 -3.62 21.02 2.38
C ASN A 32 -4.13 20.34 3.66
N THR A 33 -3.80 20.91 4.82
CA THR A 33 -4.14 20.29 6.11
C THR A 33 -5.65 20.11 6.29
N PHE A 34 -6.46 21.06 5.83
CA PHE A 34 -7.92 20.99 5.91
C PHE A 34 -8.48 19.82 5.09
N LEU A 35 -8.15 19.75 3.79
CA LEU A 35 -8.67 18.69 2.91
C LEU A 35 -8.17 17.29 3.31
N ASN A 36 -6.92 17.18 3.76
CA ASN A 36 -6.39 15.93 4.29
C ASN A 36 -7.13 15.47 5.54
N THR A 37 -7.44 16.40 6.46
CA THR A 37 -8.21 16.09 7.68
C THR A 37 -9.63 15.69 7.33
N GLU A 38 -10.29 16.44 6.46
CA GLU A 38 -11.63 16.14 5.95
C GLU A 38 -11.70 14.75 5.32
N ALA A 39 -10.75 14.41 4.45
CA ALA A 39 -10.68 13.09 3.79
C ALA A 39 -10.63 11.95 4.81
N ILE A 40 -9.76 12.06 5.81
CA ILE A 40 -9.64 11.06 6.88
C ILE A 40 -10.90 11.01 7.76
N LYS A 41 -11.51 12.17 8.07
CA LYS A 41 -12.75 12.20 8.86
C LYS A 41 -13.92 11.55 8.12
N GLN A 42 -14.00 11.74 6.81
CA GLN A 42 -14.99 11.06 5.99
C GLN A 42 -14.74 9.56 5.94
N PHE A 43 -13.48 9.13 5.76
CA PHE A 43 -13.10 7.72 5.83
C PHE A 43 -13.47 7.07 7.18
N GLU A 44 -13.13 7.75 8.28
CA GLU A 44 -13.47 7.34 9.65
C GLU A 44 -14.98 7.16 9.82
N ALA A 45 -15.76 8.18 9.48
CA ALA A 45 -17.20 8.18 9.72
C ALA A 45 -17.97 7.20 8.83
N LYS A 46 -17.61 7.10 7.54
CA LYS A 46 -18.40 6.37 6.55
C LYS A 46 -18.03 4.90 6.42
N SER A 47 -16.76 4.55 6.64
CA SER A 47 -16.28 3.19 6.34
C SER A 47 -15.64 2.54 7.54
N PHE A 48 -14.67 3.20 8.17
CA PHE A 48 -13.89 2.54 9.19
C PHE A 48 -14.66 2.33 10.49
N LYS A 49 -15.36 3.33 11.02
CA LYS A 49 -16.07 3.21 12.31
C LYS A 49 -17.17 2.12 12.31
N PRO A 50 -18.06 2.02 11.30
CA PRO A 50 -19.03 0.94 11.23
C PRO A 50 -18.38 -0.45 11.13
N LEU A 51 -17.35 -0.58 10.29
CA LEU A 51 -16.61 -1.83 10.11
C LEU A 51 -15.87 -2.22 11.39
N ASN A 52 -15.18 -1.27 12.02
CA ASN A 52 -14.38 -1.47 13.21
C ASN A 52 -15.23 -1.97 14.39
N LYS A 53 -16.43 -1.40 14.57
CA LYS A 53 -17.40 -1.89 15.56
C LYS A 53 -17.74 -3.37 15.34
N LEU A 54 -18.02 -3.75 14.09
CA LEU A 54 -18.36 -5.11 13.73
C LEU A 54 -17.20 -6.08 13.96
N LEU A 55 -15.97 -5.69 13.59
CA LEU A 55 -14.77 -6.51 13.82
C LEU A 55 -14.50 -6.72 15.31
N LEU A 56 -14.70 -5.71 16.17
CA LEU A 56 -14.58 -5.87 17.62
C LEU A 56 -15.60 -6.87 18.19
N GLU A 57 -16.85 -6.82 17.71
CA GLU A 57 -17.89 -7.80 18.10
C GLU A 57 -17.47 -9.23 17.72
N PHE A 58 -16.79 -9.42 16.57
CA PHE A 58 -16.29 -10.73 16.15
C PHE A 58 -15.14 -11.23 17.01
N PHE A 59 -14.18 -10.38 17.37
CA PHE A 59 -13.06 -10.80 18.21
C PHE A 59 -13.47 -11.17 19.64
N GLN A 60 -14.57 -10.62 20.14
CA GLN A 60 -15.14 -11.01 21.44
C GLN A 60 -15.79 -12.40 21.41
N ARG A 61 -16.16 -12.88 20.21
CA ARG A 61 -16.74 -14.21 19.99
C ARG A 61 -15.64 -15.21 19.60
N THR A 62 -14.90 -15.68 20.60
CA THR A 62 -13.72 -16.54 20.40
C THR A 62 -14.03 -17.86 19.68
N ASP A 63 -15.28 -18.31 19.71
CA ASP A 63 -15.77 -19.51 19.01
C ASP A 63 -15.80 -19.37 17.47
N LEU A 64 -15.64 -18.16 16.94
CA LEU A 64 -15.57 -17.90 15.51
C LEU A 64 -14.18 -18.15 14.91
N GLY A 65 -13.12 -18.12 15.74
CA GLY A 65 -11.74 -18.15 15.26
C GLY A 65 -11.44 -17.04 14.23
N PHE A 66 -12.17 -15.91 14.29
CA PHE A 66 -12.14 -14.87 13.28
C PHE A 66 -10.77 -14.20 13.21
N LYS A 67 -10.23 -14.03 11.99
CA LYS A 67 -8.96 -13.35 11.71
C LYS A 67 -9.10 -12.39 10.53
N VAL A 68 -8.34 -11.31 10.56
CA VAL A 68 -8.33 -10.30 9.48
C VAL A 68 -6.94 -9.70 9.32
N SER A 69 -6.63 -9.24 8.11
CA SER A 69 -5.39 -8.54 7.82
C SER A 69 -5.66 -7.11 7.39
N PHE A 70 -4.84 -6.17 7.84
CA PHE A 70 -4.88 -4.77 7.43
C PHE A 70 -3.64 -4.37 6.65
N SER A 71 -3.81 -3.60 5.57
CA SER A 71 -2.73 -2.99 4.82
C SER A 71 -2.97 -1.49 4.64
N PHE A 72 -2.21 -0.66 5.36
CA PHE A 72 -2.26 0.80 5.24
C PHE A 72 -0.99 1.33 4.58
N SER A 73 -1.10 2.26 3.62
CA SER A 73 0.09 2.91 3.08
C SER A 73 0.74 3.75 4.18
N GLY A 74 2.04 4.04 4.04
CA GLY A 74 2.73 4.92 4.98
C GLY A 74 2.07 6.29 5.07
N THR A 75 1.63 6.82 3.91
CA THR A 75 0.86 8.06 3.81
C THR A 75 -0.46 7.99 4.58
N THR A 76 -1.24 6.92 4.42
CA THR A 76 -2.49 6.78 5.18
C THR A 76 -2.24 6.74 6.68
N LEU A 77 -1.20 6.02 7.13
CA LEU A 77 -0.84 5.97 8.55
C LEU A 77 -0.44 7.35 9.08
N ASP A 78 0.32 8.15 8.32
CA ASP A 78 0.65 9.53 8.71
C ASP A 78 -0.60 10.40 8.86
N LEU A 79 -1.51 10.31 7.89
CA LEU A 79 -2.75 11.07 7.90
C LEU A 79 -3.69 10.63 9.03
N LEU A 80 -3.71 9.34 9.37
CA LEU A 80 -4.46 8.81 10.52
C LEU A 80 -3.89 9.31 11.85
N GLU A 81 -2.56 9.33 12.02
CA GLU A 81 -1.95 9.86 13.25
C GLU A 81 -2.31 11.33 13.52
N ILE A 82 -2.38 12.14 12.45
CA ILE A 82 -2.70 13.56 12.54
C ILE A 82 -4.21 13.76 12.73
N SER A 83 -5.03 13.12 11.89
CA SER A 83 -6.44 13.48 11.72
C SER A 83 -7.40 12.55 12.46
N SER A 84 -7.00 11.32 12.76
CA SER A 84 -7.81 10.33 13.49
C SER A 84 -6.98 9.38 14.35
N PRO A 85 -6.32 9.89 15.41
CA PRO A 85 -5.57 9.05 16.34
C PRO A 85 -6.46 8.00 17.06
N THR A 86 -7.78 8.19 17.06
CA THR A 86 -8.77 7.22 17.56
C THR A 86 -8.73 5.91 16.76
N ILE A 87 -8.65 5.97 15.43
CA ILE A 87 -8.53 4.77 14.58
C ILE A 87 -7.28 3.96 14.94
N ILE A 88 -6.14 4.63 15.11
CA ILE A 88 -4.89 3.96 15.49
C ILE A 88 -5.02 3.27 16.86
N LYS A 89 -5.69 3.91 17.83
CA LYS A 89 -5.97 3.30 19.14
C LYS A 89 -6.87 2.07 19.03
N GLU A 90 -7.88 2.11 18.18
CA GLU A 90 -8.79 0.99 17.96
C GLU A 90 -8.09 -0.19 17.26
N LEU A 91 -7.27 0.08 16.25
CA LEU A 91 -6.43 -0.92 15.60
C LEU A 91 -5.45 -1.58 16.59
N LYS A 92 -4.83 -0.80 17.49
CA LYS A 92 -4.00 -1.34 18.59
C LYS A 92 -4.79 -2.27 19.50
N LYS A 93 -6.02 -1.90 19.89
CA LYS A 93 -6.88 -2.78 20.70
C LYS A 93 -7.20 -4.09 19.99
N MET A 94 -7.45 -4.05 18.69
CA MET A 94 -7.68 -5.29 17.91
C MET A 94 -6.42 -6.14 17.81
N ASN A 95 -5.27 -5.50 17.63
CA ASN A 95 -3.97 -6.16 17.61
C ASN A 95 -3.69 -6.93 18.91
N ASP A 96 -3.99 -6.32 20.06
CA ASP A 96 -3.78 -6.92 21.37
C ASP A 96 -4.66 -8.17 21.61
N LEU A 97 -5.74 -8.35 20.84
CA LEU A 97 -6.58 -9.55 20.86
C LEU A 97 -5.98 -10.73 20.06
N GLY A 98 -4.89 -10.52 19.33
CA GLY A 98 -4.06 -11.57 18.71
C GLY A 98 -4.52 -12.13 17.37
N ASN A 99 -5.64 -11.65 16.82
CA ASN A 99 -6.25 -12.19 15.58
C ASN A 99 -6.13 -11.25 14.38
N VAL A 100 -5.14 -10.36 14.40
CA VAL A 100 -4.89 -9.36 13.34
C VAL A 100 -3.48 -9.51 12.79
N GLU A 101 -3.33 -9.45 11.48
CA GLU A 101 -2.03 -9.26 10.81
C GLU A 101 -1.96 -7.86 10.17
N PHE A 102 -0.85 -7.13 10.37
CA PHE A 102 -0.55 -5.94 9.59
C PHE A 102 0.43 -6.25 8.46
N LEU A 103 0.01 -5.95 7.22
CA LEU A 103 0.80 -6.17 6.02
C LEU A 103 1.66 -4.95 5.68
N SER A 104 2.65 -5.16 4.81
CA SER A 104 3.45 -4.09 4.24
C SER A 104 3.05 -3.76 2.80
N GLN A 105 3.28 -2.52 2.41
CA GLN A 105 3.21 -2.00 1.04
C GLN A 105 4.19 -0.82 0.93
N THR A 106 4.32 -0.20 -0.24
CA THR A 106 5.13 1.03 -0.36
C THR A 106 4.50 2.20 0.42
N TYR A 107 5.33 3.19 0.81
CA TYR A 107 4.89 4.29 1.66
C TYR A 107 3.79 5.12 0.99
N SER A 108 3.96 5.44 -0.30
CA SER A 108 3.06 6.31 -1.06
C SER A 108 2.62 5.74 -2.41
N HIS A 109 2.73 4.43 -2.65
CA HIS A 109 2.45 3.85 -3.98
C HIS A 109 3.29 4.51 -5.08
N SER A 110 4.59 4.65 -4.80
CA SER A 110 5.51 5.45 -5.61
C SER A 110 5.64 4.95 -7.05
N ILE A 111 5.52 5.91 -7.97
CA ILE A 111 5.80 5.76 -9.40
C ILE A 111 7.27 5.46 -9.68
N LEU A 112 8.20 6.10 -8.96
CA LEU A 112 9.64 5.88 -9.15
C LEU A 112 10.07 4.50 -8.64
N SER A 113 9.38 3.94 -7.64
CA SER A 113 9.61 2.56 -7.16
C SER A 113 9.44 1.52 -8.27
N GLN A 114 8.72 1.84 -9.36
CA GLN A 114 8.58 0.93 -10.51
C GLN A 114 9.86 0.88 -11.36
N LYS A 115 10.65 1.96 -11.37
CA LYS A 115 11.89 2.10 -12.15
C LYS A 115 13.14 1.84 -11.30
N TYR A 116 13.12 2.22 -10.03
CA TYR A 116 14.30 2.20 -9.16
C TYR A 116 14.11 1.28 -7.95
N GLN A 117 14.91 0.21 -7.91
CA GLN A 117 14.93 -0.73 -6.80
C GLN A 117 15.23 -0.06 -5.46
N TYR A 118 16.15 0.91 -5.44
CA TYR A 118 16.52 1.61 -4.20
C TYR A 118 15.32 2.36 -3.61
N GLU A 119 14.57 3.09 -4.44
CA GLU A 119 13.36 3.80 -4.01
C GLU A 119 12.30 2.83 -3.47
N PHE A 120 12.05 1.72 -4.17
CA PHE A 120 11.15 0.66 -3.71
C PHE A 120 11.54 0.14 -2.31
N MET A 121 12.84 -0.09 -2.10
CA MET A 121 13.36 -0.56 -0.82
C MET A 121 13.17 0.48 0.28
N GLN A 122 13.51 1.76 0.04
CA GLN A 122 13.36 2.85 1.01
C GLN A 122 11.89 3.03 1.43
N GLN A 123 10.99 3.10 0.46
CA GLN A 123 9.54 3.24 0.67
C GLN A 123 8.96 2.09 1.49
N THR A 124 9.25 0.86 1.09
CA THR A 124 8.71 -0.33 1.75
C THR A 124 9.29 -0.51 3.15
N MET A 125 10.60 -0.29 3.34
CA MET A 125 11.23 -0.39 4.67
C MET A 125 10.73 0.71 5.62
N ALA A 126 10.54 1.94 5.14
CA ALA A 126 9.96 3.00 5.94
C ALA A 126 8.51 2.68 6.36
N GLN A 127 7.70 2.12 5.45
CA GLN A 127 6.34 1.71 5.78
C GLN A 127 6.33 0.54 6.77
N LYS A 128 7.19 -0.47 6.56
CA LYS A 128 7.36 -1.61 7.46
C LYS A 128 7.78 -1.16 8.87
N GLN A 129 8.71 -0.22 8.95
CA GLN A 129 9.13 0.39 10.23
C GLN A 129 7.99 1.15 10.90
N LYS A 130 7.17 1.87 10.12
CA LYS A 130 6.01 2.60 10.65
C LYS A 130 4.96 1.65 11.24
N VAL A 131 4.68 0.54 10.56
CA VAL A 131 3.80 -0.52 11.10
C VAL A 131 4.35 -1.08 12.41
N PHE A 132 5.65 -1.37 12.48
CA PHE A 132 6.28 -1.83 13.71
C PHE A 132 6.17 -0.80 14.84
N ASN A 133 6.47 0.46 14.57
CA ASN A 133 6.38 1.53 15.57
C ASN A 133 4.95 1.72 16.10
N LEU A 134 3.94 1.53 15.25
CA LEU A 134 2.54 1.71 15.61
C LEU A 134 1.94 0.48 16.29
N PHE A 135 2.24 -0.73 15.83
CA PHE A 135 1.50 -1.94 16.22
C PHE A 135 2.38 -3.05 16.80
N GLY A 136 3.70 -2.86 16.87
CA GLY A 136 4.64 -3.87 17.37
C GLY A 136 4.82 -5.09 16.45
N GLN A 137 4.09 -5.16 15.33
CA GLN A 137 4.23 -6.23 14.35
C GLN A 137 5.33 -5.91 13.34
N ILE A 138 6.12 -6.91 12.96
CA ILE A 138 7.03 -6.84 11.82
C ILE A 138 6.33 -7.53 10.64
N PRO A 139 5.82 -6.78 9.64
CA PRO A 139 5.17 -7.36 8.48
C PRO A 139 6.02 -8.45 7.80
N ARG A 140 5.40 -9.60 7.56
CA ARG A 140 5.98 -10.74 6.81
C ARG A 140 5.39 -10.91 5.42
N THR A 141 4.27 -10.24 5.18
CA THR A 141 3.52 -10.26 3.93
C THR A 141 3.57 -8.88 3.27
N PHE A 142 3.85 -8.85 1.98
CA PHE A 142 3.80 -7.64 1.14
C PHE A 142 2.54 -7.63 0.26
N LEU A 143 1.85 -6.51 0.12
CA LEU A 143 0.72 -6.34 -0.79
C LEU A 143 1.15 -5.62 -2.07
N ASN A 144 1.13 -6.31 -3.22
CA ASN A 144 1.51 -5.74 -4.51
C ASN A 144 0.34 -4.99 -5.19
N ILE A 145 -0.12 -3.90 -4.57
CA ILE A 145 -1.23 -3.10 -5.13
C ILE A 145 -0.78 -2.19 -6.30
N SER A 146 0.46 -1.68 -6.26
CA SER A 146 1.04 -0.82 -7.30
C SER A 146 1.59 -1.59 -8.50
N ALA A 147 1.18 -2.85 -8.68
CA ALA A 147 1.43 -3.62 -9.89
C ALA A 147 2.92 -3.85 -10.26
N TYR A 148 3.82 -3.94 -9.28
CA TYR A 148 5.24 -4.21 -9.53
C TYR A 148 5.43 -5.56 -10.25
N PRO A 149 6.41 -5.67 -11.18
CA PRO A 149 6.68 -6.91 -11.89
C PRO A 149 7.03 -8.07 -10.95
N HIS A 150 6.52 -9.27 -11.23
CA HIS A 150 6.77 -10.42 -10.35
C HIS A 150 8.24 -10.83 -10.33
N SER A 151 8.95 -10.77 -11.47
CA SER A 151 10.40 -11.02 -11.56
C SER A 151 11.19 -10.13 -10.60
N PHE A 152 10.83 -8.84 -10.56
CA PHE A 152 11.39 -7.87 -9.63
C PHE A 152 11.08 -8.23 -8.17
N LEU A 153 9.82 -8.50 -7.84
CA LEU A 153 9.41 -8.84 -6.47
C LEU A 153 10.02 -10.14 -5.95
N CYS A 154 10.12 -11.18 -6.80
CA CYS A 154 10.79 -12.45 -6.49
C CYS A 154 12.23 -12.24 -6.03
N ARG A 155 12.93 -11.26 -6.62
CA ARG A 155 14.32 -10.94 -6.27
C ARG A 155 14.41 -10.12 -4.99
N VAL A 156 13.61 -9.06 -4.89
CA VAL A 156 13.82 -8.00 -3.89
C VAL A 156 13.12 -8.30 -2.55
N LEU A 157 11.90 -8.84 -2.56
CA LEU A 157 11.15 -9.10 -1.33
C LEU A 157 11.83 -10.08 -0.35
N PRO A 158 12.43 -11.20 -0.78
CA PRO A 158 13.13 -12.09 0.15
C PRO A 158 14.34 -11.44 0.83
N GLU A 159 15.04 -10.52 0.16
CA GLU A 159 16.15 -9.75 0.74
C GLU A 159 15.68 -8.82 1.86
N MET A 160 14.44 -8.34 1.76
CA MET A 160 13.79 -7.47 2.75
C MET A 160 13.08 -8.26 3.87
N GLY A 161 13.22 -9.59 3.87
CA GLY A 161 12.67 -10.49 4.89
C GLY A 161 11.17 -10.77 4.77
N PHE A 162 10.56 -10.50 3.61
CA PHE A 162 9.21 -10.95 3.31
C PHE A 162 9.22 -12.42 2.92
N LYS A 163 8.14 -13.12 3.28
CA LYS A 163 7.96 -14.56 3.02
C LYS A 163 6.82 -14.84 2.07
N ILE A 164 5.92 -13.88 1.96
CA ILE A 164 4.70 -13.96 1.17
C ILE A 164 4.50 -12.61 0.51
N TRP A 165 4.00 -12.60 -0.72
CA TRP A 165 3.27 -11.44 -1.20
C TRP A 165 1.87 -11.80 -1.70
N ILE A 166 0.99 -10.82 -1.58
CA ILE A 166 -0.37 -10.88 -2.08
C ILE A 166 -0.40 -10.20 -3.43
N GLN A 167 -0.89 -10.93 -4.43
CA GLN A 167 -1.06 -10.44 -5.78
C GLN A 167 -2.54 -10.24 -6.07
N PRO A 168 -3.04 -8.99 -6.22
CA PRO A 168 -4.39 -8.76 -6.70
C PRO A 168 -4.59 -9.40 -8.08
N LYS A 169 -5.74 -10.02 -8.32
CA LYS A 169 -6.14 -10.44 -9.66
C LYS A 169 -6.26 -9.21 -10.56
N LYS A 170 -5.62 -9.22 -11.72
CA LYS A 170 -5.94 -8.28 -12.80
C LYS A 170 -6.88 -8.96 -13.79
N MET A 171 -7.81 -8.21 -14.38
CA MET A 171 -8.68 -8.72 -15.46
C MET A 171 -7.88 -9.26 -16.66
N GLU A 172 -6.64 -8.79 -16.80
CA GLU A 172 -5.72 -9.07 -17.90
C GLU A 172 -4.90 -10.35 -17.66
N ASP A 173 -4.73 -10.77 -16.41
CA ASP A 173 -3.98 -11.96 -16.01
C ASP A 173 -4.87 -13.22 -16.07
N LYS A 174 -5.41 -13.53 -17.26
CA LYS A 174 -6.29 -14.69 -17.50
C LYS A 174 -5.68 -16.02 -17.00
N ILE A 175 -4.35 -16.12 -17.04
CA ILE A 175 -3.61 -17.29 -16.57
C ILE A 175 -3.70 -17.41 -15.04
N LEU A 176 -3.38 -16.36 -14.28
CA LEU A 176 -3.49 -16.40 -12.81
C LEU A 176 -4.94 -16.53 -12.33
N ALA A 177 -5.90 -15.97 -13.07
CA ALA A 177 -7.31 -16.03 -12.71
C ALA A 177 -7.95 -17.43 -12.87
N THR A 178 -7.34 -18.32 -13.67
CA THR A 178 -7.87 -19.65 -13.98
C THR A 178 -7.17 -20.78 -13.22
N LEU A 179 -5.97 -20.53 -12.67
CA LEU A 179 -5.18 -21.53 -11.97
C LEU A 179 -5.71 -21.77 -10.55
N LYS A 180 -5.92 -23.06 -10.22
CA LYS A 180 -6.30 -23.56 -8.90
C LYS A 180 -5.30 -24.65 -8.49
N PRO A 181 -4.72 -24.62 -7.27
CA PRO A 181 -4.90 -23.63 -6.20
C PRO A 181 -4.31 -22.24 -6.54
N ASN A 182 -4.74 -21.22 -5.80
CA ASN A 182 -4.34 -19.81 -5.96
C ASN A 182 -3.06 -19.43 -5.19
N ILE A 183 -2.27 -20.44 -4.80
CA ILE A 183 -1.02 -20.27 -4.06
C ILE A 183 0.12 -20.80 -4.93
N PHE A 184 1.11 -19.95 -5.16
CA PHE A 184 2.27 -20.27 -5.97
C PHE A 184 3.54 -20.13 -5.15
N GLU A 185 4.58 -20.84 -5.55
CA GLU A 185 5.88 -20.80 -4.89
C GLU A 185 6.95 -20.43 -5.91
N ALA A 186 7.54 -19.24 -5.74
CA ALA A 186 8.58 -18.75 -6.62
C ALA A 186 9.86 -19.58 -6.44
N GLU A 187 10.31 -20.27 -7.49
CA GLU A 187 11.59 -20.97 -7.50
C GLU A 187 12.73 -19.94 -7.46
N SER A 188 13.28 -19.72 -6.27
CA SER A 188 14.40 -18.81 -6.04
C SER A 188 15.27 -19.32 -4.91
N LEU A 189 16.50 -18.79 -4.79
CA LEU A 189 17.44 -19.13 -3.70
C LEU A 189 16.84 -18.92 -2.30
N LYS A 190 15.85 -18.04 -2.16
CA LYS A 190 15.06 -17.81 -0.94
C LYS A 190 13.56 -17.86 -1.31
N PRO A 191 12.88 -19.01 -1.15
CA PRO A 191 11.51 -19.18 -1.64
C PRO A 191 10.55 -18.19 -0.98
N VAL A 192 9.68 -17.60 -1.80
CA VAL A 192 8.60 -16.71 -1.39
C VAL A 192 7.29 -17.22 -1.99
N ARG A 193 6.23 -17.22 -1.18
CA ARG A 193 4.89 -17.66 -1.62
C ARG A 193 4.10 -16.49 -2.19
N ILE A 194 3.30 -16.77 -3.22
CA ILE A 194 2.39 -15.83 -3.85
C ILE A 194 0.97 -16.25 -3.49
N LEU A 195 0.22 -15.37 -2.85
CA LEU A 195 -1.21 -15.55 -2.61
C LEU A 195 -1.99 -14.67 -3.58
N VAL A 196 -2.67 -15.28 -4.55
CA VAL A 196 -3.52 -14.52 -5.48
C VAL A 196 -4.85 -14.18 -4.81
N ALA A 197 -5.16 -12.88 -4.76
CA ALA A 197 -6.33 -12.34 -4.07
C ALA A 197 -7.39 -11.80 -5.03
N ASP A 198 -8.66 -12.09 -4.73
CA ASP A 198 -9.82 -11.55 -5.44
C ASP A 198 -10.11 -10.12 -4.95
N ASN A 199 -9.71 -9.13 -5.73
CA ASN A 199 -9.95 -7.70 -5.54
C ASN A 199 -11.22 -7.20 -6.25
N LEU A 200 -11.82 -8.03 -7.11
CA LEU A 200 -13.06 -7.70 -7.82
C LEU A 200 -14.31 -7.87 -6.95
N PHE A 201 -14.14 -8.25 -5.69
CA PHE A 201 -15.23 -8.42 -4.73
C PHE A 201 -16.07 -7.13 -4.57
N ALA A 202 -15.43 -5.96 -4.50
CA ALA A 202 -16.13 -4.67 -4.44
C ALA A 202 -16.91 -4.34 -5.73
N PHE A 203 -16.44 -4.78 -6.89
CA PHE A 203 -17.19 -4.66 -8.14
C PHE A 203 -18.37 -5.64 -8.18
N LYS A 204 -18.21 -6.85 -7.66
CA LYS A 204 -19.32 -7.80 -7.51
C LYS A 204 -20.40 -7.23 -6.60
N LEU A 205 -20.03 -6.54 -5.50
CA LEU A 205 -20.90 -5.72 -4.62
C LEU A 205 -21.71 -4.65 -5.37
N SER A 206 -21.15 -4.13 -6.47
CA SER A 206 -21.67 -2.99 -7.24
C SER A 206 -22.63 -3.34 -8.37
N GLU A 207 -22.72 -4.61 -8.76
CA GLU A 207 -23.54 -5.04 -9.90
C GLU A 207 -24.80 -5.80 -9.43
N PRO A 208 -25.85 -5.10 -8.96
CA PRO A 208 -27.19 -5.67 -8.93
C PRO A 208 -27.76 -5.68 -10.36
N LYS A 209 -27.10 -6.34 -11.33
CA LYS A 209 -27.63 -6.42 -12.70
C LYS A 209 -28.42 -7.71 -12.91
N LYS A 210 -29.73 -7.53 -13.14
CA LYS A 210 -30.67 -8.39 -13.89
C LYS A 210 -30.89 -9.86 -13.46
N GLN A 211 -30.16 -10.40 -12.49
CA GLN A 211 -30.46 -11.73 -11.93
C GLN A 211 -31.54 -11.72 -10.84
N ALA A 212 -31.89 -10.53 -10.32
CA ALA A 212 -33.00 -10.34 -9.37
C ALA A 212 -34.41 -10.58 -9.97
N LYS A 213 -34.51 -11.28 -11.09
CA LYS A 213 -35.80 -11.80 -11.57
C LYS A 213 -36.08 -13.22 -11.06
N ASN A 214 -35.08 -13.97 -10.60
CA ASN A 214 -35.27 -15.32 -10.07
C ASN A 214 -34.23 -15.64 -8.97
N HIS A 215 -34.70 -15.69 -7.72
CA HIS A 215 -34.11 -16.33 -6.52
C HIS A 215 -32.90 -15.67 -5.80
N GLY A 216 -33.14 -15.09 -4.60
CA GLY A 216 -32.14 -14.85 -3.53
C GLY A 216 -31.94 -13.39 -3.03
N ASP A 217 -31.77 -13.20 -1.71
CA ASP A 217 -31.16 -11.99 -1.11
C ASP A 217 -29.72 -11.89 -1.63
N TYR A 218 -29.32 -10.72 -2.15
CA TYR A 218 -27.99 -10.47 -2.69
C TYR A 218 -26.86 -10.89 -1.72
N THR A 219 -27.07 -10.66 -0.43
CA THR A 219 -26.14 -11.07 0.64
C THR A 219 -25.94 -12.60 0.64
N THR A 220 -27.01 -13.37 0.46
CA THR A 220 -26.96 -14.84 0.42
C THR A 220 -26.19 -15.33 -0.80
N ASN A 221 -26.45 -14.75 -1.98
CA ASN A 221 -25.74 -15.14 -3.21
C ASN A 221 -24.22 -14.90 -3.10
N MET A 222 -23.80 -13.83 -2.44
CA MET A 222 -22.39 -13.56 -2.17
C MET A 222 -21.77 -14.57 -1.22
N LEU A 223 -22.49 -14.92 -0.16
CA LEU A 223 -22.06 -15.89 0.84
C LEU A 223 -21.90 -17.28 0.21
N ASP A 224 -22.85 -17.70 -0.63
CA ASP A 224 -22.78 -18.95 -1.40
C ASP A 224 -21.57 -18.94 -2.36
N TRP A 225 -21.31 -17.80 -3.00
CA TRP A 225 -20.13 -17.64 -3.85
C TRP A 225 -18.82 -17.79 -3.07
N VAL A 226 -18.72 -17.18 -1.87
CA VAL A 226 -17.55 -17.30 -0.99
C VAL A 226 -17.36 -18.76 -0.57
N GLU A 227 -18.41 -19.45 -0.12
CA GLU A 227 -18.35 -20.86 0.27
C GLU A 227 -17.84 -21.74 -0.89
N LYS A 228 -18.39 -21.55 -2.09
CA LYS A 228 -17.98 -22.27 -3.29
C LYS A 228 -16.52 -21.98 -3.63
N ALA A 229 -16.12 -20.71 -3.60
CA ALA A 229 -14.75 -20.30 -3.92
C ALA A 229 -13.73 -20.84 -2.90
N CYS A 230 -14.04 -20.87 -1.60
CA CYS A 230 -13.21 -21.52 -0.58
C CYS A 230 -13.09 -23.03 -0.83
N THR A 231 -14.17 -23.67 -1.26
CA THR A 231 -14.18 -25.11 -1.61
C THR A 231 -13.29 -25.41 -2.82
N GLU A 232 -13.32 -24.56 -3.84
CA GLU A 232 -12.58 -24.76 -5.09
C GLU A 232 -11.08 -24.43 -4.96
N ASN A 233 -10.71 -23.45 -4.14
CA ASN A 233 -9.32 -22.97 -4.02
C ASN A 233 -8.57 -23.52 -2.80
N ASN A 234 -9.26 -24.17 -1.86
CA ASN A 234 -8.82 -24.45 -0.48
C ASN A 234 -8.53 -23.20 0.37
N LEU A 235 -7.96 -22.13 -0.19
CA LEU A 235 -7.81 -20.82 0.44
C LEU A 235 -8.32 -19.73 -0.49
N LEU A 236 -9.41 -19.04 -0.13
CA LEU A 236 -9.81 -17.81 -0.80
C LEU A 236 -9.17 -16.62 -0.10
N CYS A 237 -8.52 -15.72 -0.85
CA CYS A 237 -8.11 -14.42 -0.32
C CYS A 237 -8.97 -13.33 -0.94
N LEU A 238 -9.71 -12.59 -0.12
CA LEU A 238 -10.46 -11.40 -0.53
C LEU A 238 -9.66 -10.15 -0.21
N LEU A 239 -9.51 -9.27 -1.19
CA LEU A 239 -8.82 -7.99 -1.05
C LEU A 239 -9.84 -6.85 -1.22
N ILE A 240 -10.06 -6.07 -0.17
CA ILE A 240 -11.13 -5.07 -0.11
C ILE A 240 -10.54 -3.69 0.14
N ASP A 241 -10.81 -2.75 -0.77
CA ASP A 241 -10.44 -1.35 -0.58
C ASP A 241 -11.46 -0.68 0.35
N CYS A 242 -10.99 -0.25 1.53
CA CYS A 242 -11.86 0.45 2.47
C CYS A 242 -12.19 1.88 2.03
N MET A 243 -11.44 2.47 1.08
CA MET A 243 -11.78 3.77 0.49
C MET A 243 -12.96 3.68 -0.48
N ASP A 244 -13.14 2.53 -1.16
CA ASP A 244 -14.28 2.35 -2.06
C ASP A 244 -15.61 2.24 -1.30
N LEU A 245 -15.57 1.82 -0.04
CA LEU A 245 -16.73 1.83 0.84
C LEU A 245 -17.21 3.28 1.13
N VAL A 246 -16.32 4.27 1.12
CA VAL A 246 -16.65 5.67 1.42
C VAL A 246 -17.48 6.31 0.31
N LYS A 247 -17.25 5.88 -0.95
CA LYS A 247 -17.72 6.58 -2.16
C LYS A 247 -19.21 6.38 -2.44
N GLU A 248 -19.79 5.22 -2.09
CA GLU A 248 -21.17 4.89 -2.44
C GLU A 248 -21.95 4.26 -1.27
N ASN A 249 -23.03 4.93 -0.86
CA ASN A 249 -23.82 4.56 0.32
C ASN A 249 -24.44 3.14 0.22
N PRO A 250 -25.00 2.67 -0.91
CA PRO A 250 -25.54 1.31 -1.02
C PRO A 250 -24.48 0.21 -0.90
N LYS A 251 -23.27 0.44 -1.43
CA LYS A 251 -22.17 -0.54 -1.37
C LYS A 251 -21.72 -0.80 0.06
N SER A 252 -21.58 0.27 0.83
CA SER A 252 -21.21 0.19 2.24
C SER A 252 -22.22 -0.61 3.06
N GLU A 253 -23.51 -0.37 2.87
CA GLU A 253 -24.55 -1.10 3.59
C GLU A 253 -24.57 -2.59 3.22
N LEU A 254 -24.48 -2.91 1.92
CA LEU A 254 -24.41 -4.30 1.45
C LEU A 254 -23.17 -5.02 1.99
N PHE A 255 -22.02 -4.36 1.98
CA PHE A 255 -20.79 -4.90 2.54
C PHE A 255 -20.92 -5.18 4.05
N LEU A 256 -21.47 -4.24 4.82
CA LEU A 256 -21.67 -4.44 6.26
C LEU A 256 -22.66 -5.58 6.55
N ARG A 257 -23.73 -5.72 5.76
CA ARG A 257 -24.68 -6.84 5.87
C ARG A 257 -24.00 -8.19 5.56
N PHE A 258 -23.19 -8.22 4.50
CA PHE A 258 -22.36 -9.38 4.16
C PHE A 258 -21.41 -9.75 5.30
N MET A 259 -20.60 -8.78 5.77
CA MET A 259 -19.64 -8.97 6.84
C MET A 259 -20.31 -9.46 8.12
N LYS A 260 -21.51 -8.96 8.45
CA LYS A 260 -22.25 -9.38 9.66
C LYS A 260 -22.63 -10.85 9.68
N LYS A 261 -22.97 -11.42 8.51
CA LYS A 261 -23.37 -12.85 8.39
C LYS A 261 -22.19 -13.78 8.14
N LEU A 262 -21.07 -13.25 7.66
CA LEU A 262 -19.94 -14.05 7.16
C LEU A 262 -19.35 -14.99 8.22
N PRO A 263 -18.99 -14.56 9.45
CA PRO A 263 -18.33 -15.46 10.40
C PRO A 263 -19.17 -16.65 10.83
N ASP A 264 -20.47 -16.44 11.05
CA ASP A 264 -21.39 -17.50 11.43
C ASP A 264 -21.53 -18.55 10.33
N LEU A 265 -21.62 -18.11 9.07
CA LEU A 265 -21.63 -19.03 7.93
C LEU A 265 -20.30 -19.79 7.81
N MET A 266 -19.16 -19.11 7.93
CA MET A 266 -17.85 -19.78 7.84
C MET A 266 -17.73 -20.88 8.89
N LYS A 267 -18.18 -20.61 10.12
CA LYS A 267 -18.26 -21.61 11.19
C LYS A 267 -19.19 -22.78 10.84
N GLU A 268 -20.42 -22.50 10.38
CA GLU A 268 -21.39 -23.53 9.97
C GLU A 268 -20.82 -24.45 8.88
N LYS A 269 -20.09 -23.88 7.92
CA LYS A 269 -19.53 -24.59 6.76
C LYS A 269 -18.16 -25.21 7.02
N GLY A 270 -17.60 -25.07 8.22
CA GLY A 270 -16.26 -25.55 8.56
C GLY A 270 -15.16 -24.90 7.72
N ILE A 271 -15.28 -23.60 7.47
CA ILE A 271 -14.29 -22.77 6.78
C ILE A 271 -13.55 -21.93 7.83
N ASP A 272 -12.23 -22.07 7.88
CA ASP A 272 -11.40 -21.35 8.86
C ASP A 272 -11.04 -19.95 8.37
N PHE A 273 -10.96 -18.98 9.28
CA PHE A 273 -10.30 -17.70 8.98
C PHE A 273 -8.79 -17.84 9.07
N PHE A 274 -8.10 -17.17 8.14
CA PHE A 274 -6.67 -17.37 7.92
C PHE A 274 -5.98 -16.03 7.65
N THR A 275 -4.85 -15.77 8.30
CA THR A 275 -4.01 -14.60 7.98
C THR A 275 -2.94 -15.00 6.96
N PRO A 276 -2.60 -14.17 5.97
CA PRO A 276 -1.59 -14.50 4.96
C PRO A 276 -0.30 -15.09 5.54
N SER A 277 0.28 -14.49 6.59
CA SER A 277 1.52 -14.95 7.23
C SER A 277 1.51 -16.40 7.70
N GLU A 278 0.35 -16.95 8.04
CA GLU A 278 0.20 -18.36 8.42
C GLU A 278 0.57 -19.31 7.27
N LEU A 279 0.54 -18.85 6.01
CA LEU A 279 0.99 -19.66 4.87
C LEU A 279 2.46 -20.00 4.99
N GLN A 280 3.27 -19.31 5.79
CA GLN A 280 4.67 -19.69 5.95
C GLN A 280 4.82 -21.06 6.64
N LEU A 281 3.97 -21.34 7.63
CA LEU A 281 4.10 -22.50 8.51
C LEU A 281 3.12 -23.62 8.16
N ASP A 282 2.06 -23.29 7.41
CA ASP A 282 1.01 -24.23 7.09
C ASP A 282 1.31 -25.01 5.80
N GLY A 283 1.70 -26.27 5.96
CA GLY A 283 1.92 -27.23 4.87
C GLY A 283 0.64 -27.83 4.28
N ARG A 284 -0.55 -27.49 4.80
CA ARG A 284 -1.83 -28.05 4.32
C ARG A 284 -2.24 -27.51 2.95
N PHE A 285 -1.70 -26.36 2.54
CA PHE A 285 -1.99 -25.76 1.25
C PHE A 285 -1.02 -26.24 0.19
N LYS A 286 -1.54 -26.90 -0.85
CA LYS A 286 -0.75 -27.26 -2.04
C LYS A 286 -0.28 -26.00 -2.74
N THR A 287 1.01 -25.89 -2.99
CA THR A 287 1.60 -24.83 -3.81
C THR A 287 1.77 -25.34 -5.24
N ILE A 288 1.61 -24.45 -6.21
CA ILE A 288 2.05 -24.71 -7.59
C ILE A 288 3.48 -24.18 -7.70
N SER A 289 4.44 -25.05 -8.05
CA SER A 289 5.80 -24.59 -8.31
C SER A 289 5.79 -23.64 -9.51
N PHE A 290 6.47 -22.52 -9.33
CA PHE A 290 6.47 -21.40 -10.26
C PHE A 290 7.82 -21.31 -10.97
N ALA A 291 8.32 -22.44 -11.48
CA ALA A 291 9.61 -22.62 -12.15
C ALA A 291 9.85 -21.76 -13.41
N LYS A 292 8.79 -21.18 -13.98
CA LYS A 292 8.78 -20.64 -15.34
C LYS A 292 7.99 -19.34 -15.46
N TRP A 293 8.29 -18.34 -14.63
CA TRP A 293 7.99 -16.95 -14.98
C TRP A 293 9.29 -16.25 -15.43
N ASN A 294 9.89 -16.80 -16.49
CA ASN A 294 10.81 -16.04 -17.37
C ASN A 294 10.04 -15.12 -18.33
N TYR A 295 8.72 -15.21 -18.34
CA TYR A 295 7.89 -14.15 -18.86
C TYR A 295 7.67 -13.20 -17.70
N ASP A 296 8.38 -12.06 -17.72
CA ASP A 296 7.66 -10.84 -17.41
C ASP A 296 6.37 -10.95 -18.19
N PHE A 297 5.24 -11.15 -17.49
CA PHE A 297 3.96 -10.88 -18.13
C PHE A 297 4.18 -9.54 -18.77
N PRO A 298 3.97 -9.39 -20.10
CA PRO A 298 4.13 -8.10 -20.72
C PRO A 298 3.42 -7.15 -19.77
N LEU A 299 4.16 -6.15 -19.26
CA LEU A 299 3.54 -5.01 -18.60
C LEU A 299 2.30 -4.76 -19.42
N PRO A 300 1.10 -4.73 -18.80
CA PRO A 300 -0.18 -4.78 -19.51
C PRO A 300 -0.02 -3.99 -20.77
N GLU A 301 -0.36 -4.54 -21.94
CA GLU A 301 0.17 -4.21 -23.28
C GLU A 301 0.24 -2.71 -23.64
N LYS A 302 -0.30 -1.83 -22.79
CA LYS A 302 0.17 -0.46 -22.58
C LYS A 302 0.20 -0.12 -21.07
N THR A 303 1.35 -0.13 -20.39
CA THR A 303 1.55 0.93 -19.39
C THR A 303 1.45 2.21 -20.22
N PRO A 304 0.44 3.07 -20.03
CA PRO A 304 0.26 4.21 -20.91
C PRO A 304 1.56 4.98 -20.93
N THR A 305 2.13 5.19 -22.13
CA THR A 305 3.31 6.02 -22.26
C THR A 305 2.98 7.36 -21.62
N PRO A 306 3.80 7.86 -20.67
CA PRO A 306 3.55 9.14 -20.03
C PRO A 306 3.27 10.21 -21.08
N ASN A 307 2.23 11.00 -20.87
CA ASN A 307 2.02 12.19 -21.70
C ASN A 307 3.12 13.23 -21.42
N GLN A 308 3.15 14.32 -22.19
CA GLN A 308 4.20 15.35 -22.05
C GLN A 308 4.30 15.92 -20.63
N LEU A 309 3.17 16.15 -19.95
CA LEU A 309 3.16 16.69 -18.58
C LEU A 309 3.74 15.68 -17.58
N GLN A 310 3.35 14.41 -17.71
CA GLN A 310 3.86 13.32 -16.87
C GLN A 310 5.35 13.07 -17.13
N ALA A 311 5.80 13.13 -18.38
CA ALA A 311 7.19 12.93 -18.76
C ALA A 311 8.11 14.01 -18.16
N GLU A 312 7.75 15.29 -18.26
CA GLU A 312 8.56 16.37 -17.67
C GLU A 312 8.65 16.23 -16.14
N ILE A 313 7.54 15.92 -15.48
CA ILE A 313 7.51 15.71 -14.03
C ILE A 313 8.37 14.50 -13.64
N LEU A 314 8.35 13.40 -14.39
CA LEU A 314 9.23 12.25 -14.18
C LEU A 314 10.70 12.63 -14.30
N GLU A 315 11.08 13.38 -15.34
CA GLU A 315 12.46 13.81 -15.56
C GLU A 315 12.95 14.71 -14.41
N LEU A 316 12.11 15.65 -13.95
CA LEU A 316 12.41 16.49 -12.80
C LEU A 316 12.61 15.65 -11.55
N MET A 317 11.69 14.74 -11.25
CA MET A 317 11.78 13.86 -10.09
C MET A 317 13.01 12.95 -10.15
N ASP A 318 13.30 12.36 -11.32
CA ASP A 318 14.50 11.56 -11.56
C ASP A 318 15.77 12.35 -11.22
N SER A 319 15.84 13.62 -11.62
CA SER A 319 17.01 14.49 -11.36
C SER A 319 17.25 14.82 -9.87
N LEU A 320 16.20 14.72 -9.03
CA LEU A 320 16.29 15.07 -7.61
C LEU A 320 16.70 13.91 -6.71
N MET A 321 16.46 12.67 -7.15
CA MET A 321 16.52 11.47 -6.30
C MET A 321 17.86 11.33 -5.55
N ASP A 322 18.98 11.44 -6.26
CA ASP A 322 20.30 11.28 -5.66
C ASP A 322 20.59 12.35 -4.60
N ASN A 323 20.17 13.59 -4.84
CA ASN A 323 20.37 14.70 -3.93
C ASN A 323 19.51 14.57 -2.67
N ILE A 324 18.29 14.05 -2.81
CA ILE A 324 17.36 13.87 -1.69
C ILE A 324 17.94 12.94 -0.63
N TYR A 325 18.47 11.79 -1.03
CA TYR A 325 19.04 10.84 -0.07
C TYR A 325 20.36 11.32 0.54
N GLN A 326 21.11 12.19 -0.15
CA GLN A 326 22.30 12.85 0.40
C GLN A 326 21.98 13.91 1.47
N THR A 327 20.73 14.36 1.57
CA THR A 327 20.33 15.32 2.61
C THR A 327 20.36 14.72 4.02
N ASP A 328 20.18 13.39 4.14
CA ASP A 328 19.94 12.67 5.40
C ASP A 328 18.83 13.30 6.28
N SER A 329 17.92 14.05 5.64
CA SER A 329 16.83 14.75 6.32
C SER A 329 15.55 13.92 6.24
N LYS A 330 15.11 13.41 7.39
CA LYS A 330 13.86 12.64 7.51
C LYS A 330 12.65 13.42 7.00
N GLU A 331 12.64 14.74 7.17
CA GLU A 331 11.53 15.59 6.72
C GLU A 331 11.50 15.72 5.19
N ILE A 332 12.66 15.92 4.57
CA ILE A 332 12.81 15.97 3.11
C ILE A 332 12.46 14.62 2.50
N ILE A 333 12.98 13.51 3.05
CA ILE A 333 12.68 12.15 2.57
C ILE A 333 11.18 11.84 2.72
N LYS A 334 10.56 12.24 3.84
CA LYS A 334 9.11 12.06 4.03
C LYS A 334 8.30 12.84 2.99
N THR A 335 8.70 14.08 2.72
CA THR A 335 8.07 14.92 1.69
C THR A 335 8.27 14.31 0.31
N TRP A 336 9.46 13.80 0.02
CA TRP A 336 9.78 13.08 -1.20
C TRP A 336 8.88 11.87 -1.42
N PHE A 337 8.60 11.08 -0.37
CA PHE A 337 7.66 9.98 -0.48
C PHE A 337 6.28 10.48 -0.90
N TYR A 338 5.74 11.53 -0.28
CA TYR A 338 4.42 12.07 -0.65
C TYR A 338 4.34 12.60 -2.09
N LEU A 339 5.42 13.21 -2.59
CA LEU A 339 5.46 13.73 -3.96
C LEU A 339 5.38 12.59 -5.00
N GLN A 340 5.95 11.42 -4.69
CA GLN A 340 5.98 10.28 -5.60
C GLN A 340 4.67 9.50 -5.76
N ASP A 341 3.63 9.88 -5.02
CA ASP A 341 2.36 9.17 -5.04
C ASP A 341 1.74 9.12 -6.44
N GLU A 342 1.33 7.94 -6.89
CA GLU A 342 0.74 7.74 -8.23
C GLU A 342 -0.52 8.57 -8.44
N TRP A 343 -1.23 8.95 -7.37
CA TRP A 343 -2.38 9.83 -7.46
C TRP A 343 -2.03 11.18 -8.09
N ASN A 344 -0.85 11.74 -7.77
CA ASN A 344 -0.39 13.01 -8.32
C ASN A 344 -0.21 12.90 -9.83
N PHE A 345 0.32 11.76 -10.29
CA PHE A 345 0.52 11.45 -11.70
C PHE A 345 -0.78 11.26 -12.48
N ARG A 346 -1.79 10.62 -11.86
CA ARG A 346 -3.11 10.47 -12.46
C ARG A 346 -3.80 11.82 -12.67
N GLN A 347 -3.56 12.82 -11.82
CA GLN A 347 -4.09 14.17 -12.03
C GLN A 347 -3.49 14.87 -13.26
N LEU A 348 -2.36 14.39 -13.79
CA LEU A 348 -1.70 14.93 -14.98
C LEU A 348 -2.16 14.26 -16.27
N GLU A 349 -3.04 13.26 -16.20
CA GLU A 349 -3.59 12.60 -17.38
C GLU A 349 -4.37 13.61 -18.23
N SER A 350 -3.83 13.92 -19.41
CA SER A 350 -4.45 14.77 -20.43
C SER A 350 -4.68 13.96 -21.70
N GLY A 351 -5.91 13.93 -22.20
CA GLY A 351 -6.37 13.19 -23.38
C GLY A 351 -7.55 13.91 -24.05
N THR A 352 -8.13 13.34 -25.11
CA THR A 352 -9.30 13.95 -25.77
C THR A 352 -10.53 13.90 -24.85
N PRO A 353 -11.45 14.90 -24.87
CA PRO A 353 -12.63 14.96 -23.99
C PRO A 353 -13.60 13.76 -24.05
N THR A 354 -13.35 12.83 -24.96
CA THR A 354 -14.09 11.58 -25.18
C THR A 354 -13.69 10.45 -24.22
N GLU A 355 -12.57 10.58 -23.50
CA GLU A 355 -12.16 9.64 -22.46
C GLU A 355 -12.81 10.02 -21.12
N VAL A 356 -13.57 9.10 -20.53
CA VAL A 356 -14.30 9.35 -19.27
C VAL A 356 -13.33 9.73 -18.15
N GLY A 357 -13.45 10.94 -17.63
CA GLY A 357 -12.66 11.43 -16.48
C GLY A 357 -11.51 12.38 -16.84
N VAL A 358 -11.23 12.60 -18.12
CA VAL A 358 -10.17 13.50 -18.59
C VAL A 358 -10.68 14.95 -18.68
N ASN A 359 -10.03 15.87 -17.97
CA ASN A 359 -10.30 17.30 -18.05
C ASN A 359 -8.97 18.05 -18.29
N PRO A 360 -8.68 18.47 -19.54
CA PRO A 360 -7.42 19.12 -19.89
C PRO A 360 -7.08 20.35 -19.04
N ASP A 361 -8.07 21.20 -18.70
CA ASP A 361 -7.85 22.38 -17.87
C ASP A 361 -7.44 22.00 -16.44
N LYS A 362 -8.02 20.93 -15.91
CA LYS A 362 -7.66 20.38 -14.59
C LYS A 362 -6.26 19.79 -14.61
N ALA A 363 -5.89 19.07 -15.68
CA ALA A 363 -4.56 18.49 -15.83
C ALA A 363 -3.48 19.58 -15.88
N VAL A 364 -3.69 20.64 -16.67
CA VAL A 364 -2.76 21.79 -16.76
C VAL A 364 -2.63 22.50 -15.40
N LYS A 365 -3.74 22.75 -14.70
CA LYS A 365 -3.69 23.35 -13.35
C LYS A 365 -2.92 22.47 -12.37
N SER A 366 -3.15 21.16 -12.39
CA SER A 366 -2.48 20.20 -11.52
C SER A 366 -0.99 20.12 -11.82
N TYR A 367 -0.62 20.15 -13.10
CA TYR A 367 0.76 20.24 -13.56
C TYR A 367 1.45 21.52 -13.07
N ILE A 368 0.84 22.69 -13.28
CA ILE A 368 1.42 23.98 -12.82
C ILE A 368 1.64 23.95 -11.30
N ASN A 369 0.64 23.47 -10.56
CA ASN A 369 0.73 23.33 -9.11
C ASN A 369 1.90 22.42 -8.70
N PHE A 370 1.96 21.24 -9.30
CA PHE A 370 2.96 20.23 -8.94
C PHE A 370 4.38 20.66 -9.34
N ARG A 371 4.53 21.33 -10.49
CA ARG A 371 5.79 21.93 -10.93
C ARG A 371 6.29 23.00 -9.96
N ASN A 372 5.41 23.89 -9.49
CA ASN A 372 5.79 24.91 -8.49
C ASN A 372 6.25 24.26 -7.17
N ILE A 373 5.56 23.18 -6.73
CA ILE A 373 5.95 22.43 -5.54
C ILE A 373 7.33 21.78 -5.73
N LEU A 374 7.56 21.13 -6.87
CA LEU A 374 8.85 20.48 -7.17
C LEU A 374 9.98 21.50 -7.29
N GLU A 375 9.72 22.69 -7.83
CA GLU A 375 10.68 23.79 -7.92
C GLU A 375 11.07 24.32 -6.52
N ASP A 376 10.10 24.56 -5.63
CA ASP A 376 10.42 24.96 -4.26
C ASP A 376 11.16 23.83 -3.51
N PHE A 377 10.69 22.59 -3.70
CA PHE A 377 11.28 21.43 -3.06
C PHE A 377 12.72 21.18 -3.51
N SER A 378 13.05 21.40 -4.78
CA SER A 378 14.42 21.27 -5.29
C SER A 378 15.36 22.29 -4.63
N GLN A 379 14.93 23.56 -4.51
CA GLN A 379 15.68 24.61 -3.82
C GLN A 379 15.89 24.26 -2.34
N ARG A 380 14.86 23.72 -1.69
CA ARG A 380 14.94 23.25 -0.30
C ARG A 380 15.96 22.12 -0.13
N VAL A 381 15.99 21.15 -1.06
CA VAL A 381 16.98 20.07 -1.08
C VAL A 381 18.40 20.63 -1.23
N GLU A 382 18.61 21.54 -2.17
CA GLU A 382 19.92 22.18 -2.38
C GLU A 382 20.40 22.93 -1.14
N GLN A 383 19.53 23.73 -0.52
CA GLN A 383 19.85 24.46 0.71
C GLN A 383 20.24 23.51 1.85
N GLN A 384 19.54 22.38 2.01
CA GLN A 384 19.89 21.38 3.01
C GLN A 384 21.27 20.76 2.73
N MET A 385 21.58 20.45 1.46
CA MET A 385 22.89 19.92 1.08
C MET A 385 24.02 20.93 1.35
N LEU A 386 23.81 22.21 1.05
CA LEU A 386 24.77 23.28 1.35
C LEU A 386 24.98 23.43 2.85
N SER A 387 23.90 23.38 3.65
CA SER A 387 23.97 23.40 5.12
C SER A 387 24.77 22.22 5.67
N ASN A 388 24.55 21.01 5.15
CA ASN A 388 25.33 19.82 5.54
C ASN A 388 26.82 19.98 5.21
N LYS A 389 27.16 20.52 4.02
CA LYS A 389 28.55 20.79 3.63
C LYS A 389 29.21 21.84 4.53
N ALA A 390 28.51 22.91 4.89
CA ALA A 390 29.01 23.94 5.79
C ALA A 390 29.29 23.39 7.21
N LYS A 391 28.35 22.59 7.76
CA LYS A 391 28.53 21.92 9.05
C LYS A 391 29.72 20.97 9.05
N ASN A 392 29.90 20.20 7.97
CA ASN A 392 31.05 19.31 7.84
C ASN A 392 32.38 20.09 7.80
N LYS A 393 32.46 21.18 7.03
CA LYS A 393 33.67 22.04 7.00
C LYS A 393 34.02 22.60 8.39
N ILE A 394 33.02 23.08 9.15
CA ILE A 394 33.24 23.56 10.51
C ILE A 394 33.75 22.44 11.42
N ARG A 395 33.17 21.23 11.32
CA ARG A 395 33.60 20.06 12.11
C ARG A 395 35.07 19.68 11.85
N TYR A 396 35.53 19.77 10.60
CA TYR A 396 36.94 19.53 10.25
C TYR A 396 37.88 20.67 10.66
N GLN A 397 37.37 21.88 10.92
CA GLN A 397 38.18 23.01 11.41
C GLN A 397 38.32 23.03 12.94
N ILE A 398 37.42 22.38 13.69
CA ILE A 398 37.42 22.35 15.17
C ILE A 398 38.27 21.18 15.74
N SER A 399 38.86 20.32 14.90
CA SER A 399 39.88 19.37 15.38
C SER A 399 41.13 20.12 15.82
N ASP A 400 41.28 20.28 17.14
CA ASP A 400 42.44 20.90 17.80
C ASP A 400 43.75 20.25 17.32
N PRO A 401 44.70 21.01 16.73
CA PRO A 401 46.00 20.47 16.34
C PRO A 401 46.82 19.94 17.51
N GLN A 402 46.48 20.27 18.77
CA GLN A 402 47.16 19.76 19.97
C GLN A 402 46.52 18.48 20.54
N HIS A 403 45.28 18.16 20.15
CA HIS A 403 44.57 16.95 20.56
C HIS A 403 43.80 16.34 19.36
N PRO A 404 44.48 15.55 18.51
CA PRO A 404 43.80 14.85 17.42
C PRO A 404 42.76 13.90 18.01
N VAL A 405 41.50 14.10 17.63
CA VAL A 405 40.44 13.12 17.88
C VAL A 405 40.89 11.82 17.22
N GLN A 406 41.11 10.78 18.02
CA GLN A 406 41.35 9.43 17.50
C GLN A 406 40.15 9.05 16.64
N THR A 407 40.31 9.16 15.33
CA THR A 407 39.38 8.56 14.38
C THR A 407 39.58 7.07 14.52
N ASN A 408 38.79 6.43 15.39
CA ASN A 408 38.63 5.00 15.29
C ASN A 408 38.23 4.70 13.83
N PRO A 409 38.89 3.74 13.16
CA PRO A 409 38.48 3.35 11.82
C PRO A 409 36.99 3.04 11.84
N PRO A 410 36.24 3.35 10.76
CA PRO A 410 34.81 3.09 10.73
C PRO A 410 34.61 1.65 11.16
N GLN A 411 33.99 1.45 12.32
CA GLN A 411 33.50 0.14 12.69
C GLN A 411 32.63 -0.26 11.51
N GLN A 412 33.06 -1.30 10.80
CA GLN A 412 32.18 -2.01 9.88
C GLN A 412 30.93 -2.29 10.70
N ASN A 413 29.87 -1.55 10.42
CA ASN A 413 28.56 -1.84 10.93
C ASN A 413 28.22 -3.21 10.37
N ASN A 414 28.48 -4.25 11.16
CA ASN A 414 27.94 -5.58 10.99
C ASN A 414 26.42 -5.49 11.27
N PHE A 415 25.69 -4.78 10.41
CA PHE A 415 24.27 -4.99 10.19
C PHE A 415 24.10 -6.22 9.30
N MET A 416 24.58 -7.36 9.80
CA MET A 416 24.39 -8.68 9.23
C MET A 416 24.54 -9.69 10.38
N ARG A 417 23.64 -9.57 11.35
CA ARG A 417 23.27 -10.60 12.35
C ARG A 417 22.14 -10.05 13.20
N LEU A 418 20.94 -10.06 12.62
CA LEU A 418 19.64 -10.24 13.27
C LEU A 418 18.57 -10.15 12.15
N PHE A 419 18.60 -11.15 11.27
CA PHE A 419 17.48 -11.54 10.42
C PHE A 419 17.52 -13.06 10.24
#